data_AF-A0A7J5EGU9-F1
#
_entry.id   AF-A0A7J5EGU9-F1
#
_cell.length_a   1.000
_cell.length_b   1.000
_cell.length_c   1.000
_cell.angle_alpha   90.00
_cell.angle_beta   90.00
_cell.angle_gamma   90.00
#
_symmetry.space_group_name_H-M   'P 1'
#
loop_
_entity.id
_entity.type
_entity.pdbx_description
1 polymer ?
#
loop_
_entity_poly.entity_id
_entity_poly.type
_entity_poly.pdbx_seq_one_letter_code
_entity_poly.pdbx_strand_id
1 'polypeptide(L)'
;MRTPARPGARMRHGARRGVLRLVSRDNTRREWFPISGYVPRMTNPLDVFRDGALAGHVAVVTGGGTGICKGIAAAFARFGCEVCITSRKQDVLDATAAELKAATGRDVLAIAADVRDPDAMVGVVEAAKARFGKVDTLVNGAAGNFLAPAIGLSPNAFRTVIDIDLVGSFHAARAAFPALRDAGDGLIINITATRAAAAACRGSA
;
A
#
# COMPACT_ATOMS: atom_id res chain seq x y z
N MET A 1 15.24 -9.09 -65.83
CA MET A 1 13.78 -8.92 -65.88
C MET A 1 13.17 -9.41 -64.56
N ARG A 2 12.36 -8.56 -63.92
CA ARG A 2 11.32 -8.87 -62.90
C ARG A 2 10.33 -9.89 -63.52
N THR A 3 9.57 -10.79 -62.89
CA THR A 3 8.79 -10.93 -61.61
C THR A 3 8.08 -12.32 -61.70
N PRO A 4 7.18 -12.81 -60.80
CA PRO A 4 6.91 -12.57 -59.37
C PRO A 4 6.77 -13.89 -58.53
N ALA A 5 6.56 -13.74 -57.21
CA ALA A 5 6.29 -14.81 -56.24
C ALA A 5 4.89 -15.46 -56.38
N ARG A 6 4.71 -16.69 -55.87
CA ARG A 6 3.42 -17.25 -55.37
C ARG A 6 3.64 -18.47 -54.42
N PRO A 7 2.65 -18.89 -53.61
CA PRO A 7 2.75 -18.89 -52.14
C PRO A 7 2.69 -20.29 -51.50
N GLY A 8 3.25 -20.47 -50.30
CA GLY A 8 3.06 -21.75 -49.59
C GLY A 8 3.83 -22.02 -48.30
N ALA A 9 4.14 -21.04 -47.46
CA ALA A 9 4.56 -21.35 -46.09
C ALA A 9 3.31 -21.57 -45.23
N ARG A 10 2.85 -22.82 -45.13
CA ARG A 10 1.85 -23.21 -44.12
C ARG A 10 2.49 -23.11 -42.74
N MET A 11 1.98 -22.23 -41.88
CA MET A 11 2.10 -22.44 -40.43
C MET A 11 1.51 -23.81 -40.12
N ARG A 12 2.35 -24.79 -39.73
CA ARG A 12 1.84 -25.96 -39.05
C ARG A 12 1.52 -25.54 -37.62
N HIS A 13 0.23 -25.37 -37.35
CA HIS A 13 -0.32 -25.31 -36.00
C HIS A 13 -0.05 -26.64 -35.29
N GLY A 14 1.15 -26.77 -34.73
CA GLY A 14 1.51 -27.76 -33.74
C GLY A 14 1.47 -27.16 -32.34
N ALA A 15 0.50 -26.28 -32.06
CA ALA A 15 0.21 -25.86 -30.70
C ALA A 15 -0.44 -27.05 -29.98
N ARG A 16 0.36 -27.89 -29.31
CA ARG A 16 -0.19 -28.74 -28.26
C ARG A 16 -0.71 -27.78 -27.19
N ARG A 17 -2.03 -27.62 -27.13
CA ARG A 17 -2.71 -26.87 -26.07
C ARG A 17 -2.15 -27.35 -24.73
N GLY A 18 -1.66 -26.44 -23.89
CA GLY A 18 -1.23 -26.82 -22.54
C GLY A 18 0.28 -27.03 -22.33
N VAL A 19 1.18 -26.47 -23.14
CA VAL A 19 2.62 -26.41 -22.77
C VAL A 19 3.24 -25.05 -23.06
N LEU A 20 3.84 -24.41 -22.05
CA LEU A 20 4.64 -23.20 -22.21
C LEU A 20 6.10 -23.61 -22.47
N ARG A 21 6.73 -23.00 -23.47
CA ARG A 21 8.12 -23.25 -23.81
C ARG A 21 9.00 -22.19 -23.14
N LEU A 22 9.66 -22.55 -22.04
CA LEU A 22 10.79 -21.78 -21.52
C LEU A 22 12.08 -22.28 -22.17
N VAL A 23 12.86 -21.35 -22.70
CA VAL A 23 14.19 -21.61 -23.28
C VAL A 23 15.20 -21.08 -22.26
N SER A 24 16.11 -21.92 -21.78
CA SER A 24 17.24 -21.46 -20.96
C SER A 24 18.07 -20.45 -21.74
N ARG A 25 18.74 -19.52 -21.06
CA ARG A 25 19.58 -18.50 -21.71
C ARG A 25 20.68 -19.09 -22.61
N ASP A 26 21.07 -20.34 -22.41
CA ASP A 26 22.06 -21.06 -23.22
C ASP A 26 21.46 -21.94 -24.34
N ASN A 27 20.13 -22.04 -24.45
CA ASN A 27 19.40 -22.80 -25.47
C ASN A 27 19.73 -24.32 -25.54
N THR A 28 20.35 -24.90 -24.51
CA THR A 28 20.81 -26.31 -24.54
C THR A 28 19.85 -27.31 -23.91
N ARG A 29 18.94 -26.88 -23.02
CA ARG A 29 17.95 -27.77 -22.40
C ARG A 29 16.54 -27.49 -22.92
N ARG A 30 15.90 -28.54 -23.46
CA ARG A 30 14.53 -28.52 -23.98
C ARG A 30 13.66 -29.41 -23.13
N GLU A 31 13.19 -28.89 -22.01
CA GLU A 31 12.27 -29.60 -21.12
C GLU A 31 10.84 -29.10 -21.34
N TRP A 32 9.90 -30.04 -21.46
CA TRP A 32 8.48 -29.77 -21.64
C TRP A 32 7.79 -29.93 -20.29
N PHE A 33 7.27 -28.84 -19.71
CA PHE A 33 6.49 -28.89 -18.47
C PHE A 33 4.98 -28.93 -18.79
N PRO A 34 4.19 -29.84 -18.20
CA PRO A 34 2.74 -29.82 -18.38
C PRO A 34 2.13 -28.54 -17.77
N ILE A 35 1.29 -27.79 -18.52
CA ILE A 35 0.50 -26.65 -17.96
C ILE A 35 -0.51 -27.12 -16.90
N SER A 36 -0.71 -28.43 -16.76
CA SER A 36 -1.56 -29.01 -15.72
C SER A 36 -0.95 -28.99 -14.31
N GLY A 37 0.26 -28.44 -14.12
CA GLY A 37 0.84 -28.23 -12.80
C GLY A 37 0.31 -26.94 -12.16
N TYR A 38 -0.86 -27.04 -11.52
CA TYR A 38 -1.34 -26.21 -10.40
C TYR A 38 -0.60 -24.87 -10.21
N VAL A 39 -1.02 -23.79 -10.88
CA VAL A 39 -0.84 -22.47 -10.26
C VAL A 39 -1.82 -22.46 -9.10
N PRO A 40 -1.39 -22.49 -7.82
CA PRO A 40 -2.32 -22.46 -6.71
C PRO A 40 -3.22 -21.25 -6.93
N ARG A 41 -4.53 -21.47 -6.96
CA ARG A 41 -5.48 -20.37 -6.95
C ARG A 41 -5.21 -19.63 -5.65
N MET A 42 -4.49 -18.51 -5.72
CA MET A 42 -4.18 -17.72 -4.54
C MET A 42 -5.50 -17.36 -3.88
N THR A 43 -5.75 -17.95 -2.72
CA THR A 43 -6.92 -17.67 -1.91
C THR A 43 -6.74 -16.33 -1.20
N ASN A 44 -5.49 -15.94 -0.91
CA ASN A 44 -5.12 -14.63 -0.42
C ASN A 44 -4.12 -13.95 -1.38
N PRO A 45 -4.41 -12.74 -1.91
CA PRO A 45 -3.49 -11.99 -2.77
C PRO A 45 -2.12 -11.73 -2.14
N LEU A 46 -2.02 -11.76 -0.81
CA LEU A 46 -0.77 -11.55 -0.09
C LEU A 46 0.18 -12.75 -0.13
N ASP A 47 -0.28 -13.94 -0.54
CA ASP A 47 0.56 -15.15 -0.58
C ASP A 47 1.61 -15.12 -1.71
N VAL A 48 1.59 -14.08 -2.56
CA VAL A 48 2.68 -13.79 -3.51
C VAL A 48 3.98 -13.36 -2.82
N PHE A 49 3.90 -12.86 -1.59
CA PHE A 49 5.06 -12.35 -0.86
C PHE A 49 5.66 -13.44 0.03
N ARG A 50 7.00 -13.49 0.10
CA ARG A 50 7.70 -14.34 1.05
C ARG A 50 7.43 -13.90 2.48
N ASP A 51 7.45 -14.84 3.42
CA ASP A 51 7.45 -14.51 4.84
C ASP A 51 8.65 -13.62 5.19
N GLY A 52 8.45 -12.68 6.11
CA GLY A 52 9.51 -11.75 6.51
C GLY A 52 9.97 -10.78 5.41
N ALA A 53 9.20 -10.60 4.33
CA ALA A 53 9.57 -9.69 3.22
C ALA A 53 9.90 -8.25 3.67
N LEU A 54 9.33 -7.80 4.79
CA LEU A 54 9.52 -6.49 5.41
C LEU A 54 10.27 -6.58 6.75
N ALA A 55 10.96 -7.69 7.02
CA ALA A 55 11.76 -7.85 8.22
C ALA A 55 12.82 -6.75 8.33
N GLY A 56 12.89 -6.12 9.50
CA GLY A 56 13.81 -5.02 9.76
C GLY A 56 13.35 -3.66 9.25
N HIS A 57 12.17 -3.54 8.62
CA HIS A 57 11.56 -2.24 8.30
C HIS A 57 10.72 -1.70 9.44
N VAL A 58 10.63 -0.38 9.55
CA VAL A 58 9.79 0.31 10.53
C VAL A 58 8.88 1.33 9.85
N ALA A 59 7.57 1.13 10.00
CA ALA A 59 6.56 1.94 9.34
C ALA A 59 5.70 2.74 10.31
N VAL A 60 5.46 4.01 9.99
CA VAL A 60 4.42 4.85 10.59
C VAL A 60 3.22 4.92 9.64
N VAL A 61 2.03 4.59 10.13
CA VAL A 61 0.79 4.55 9.33
C VAL A 61 -0.25 5.50 9.92
N THR A 62 -0.52 6.62 9.22
CA THR A 62 -1.60 7.54 9.59
C THR A 62 -2.96 7.00 9.16
N GLY A 63 -3.97 7.18 10.01
CA GLY A 63 -5.28 6.56 9.82
C GLY A 63 -5.29 5.04 10.11
N GLY A 64 -4.23 4.49 10.70
CA GLY A 64 -4.01 3.04 10.86
C GLY A 64 -5.00 2.30 11.77
N GLY A 65 -5.92 2.99 12.45
CA GLY A 65 -6.93 2.36 13.31
C GLY A 65 -8.11 1.72 12.56
N THR A 66 -8.35 2.05 11.28
CA THR A 66 -9.52 1.51 10.55
C THR A 66 -9.25 1.31 9.06
N GLY A 67 -10.17 0.60 8.39
CA GLY A 67 -10.27 0.56 6.92
C GLY A 67 -9.00 0.08 6.22
N ILE A 68 -8.66 0.75 5.11
CA ILE A 68 -7.53 0.41 4.24
C ILE A 68 -6.21 0.47 5.01
N CYS A 69 -6.00 1.51 5.82
CA CYS A 69 -4.75 1.70 6.56
C CYS A 69 -4.54 0.67 7.67
N LYS A 70 -5.62 0.21 8.34
CA LYS A 70 -5.54 -0.96 9.23
C LYS A 70 -5.12 -2.21 8.46
N GLY A 71 -5.66 -2.42 7.27
CA GLY A 71 -5.26 -3.55 6.40
C GLY A 71 -3.79 -3.47 5.98
N ILE A 72 -3.28 -2.28 5.65
CA ILE A 72 -1.86 -2.05 5.36
C ILE A 72 -1.01 -2.36 6.59
N ALA A 73 -1.37 -1.83 7.77
CA ALA A 73 -0.67 -2.11 9.01
C ALA A 73 -0.63 -3.61 9.33
N ALA A 74 -1.75 -4.32 9.13
CA ALA A 74 -1.84 -5.77 9.30
C ALA A 74 -0.90 -6.53 8.35
N ALA A 75 -0.87 -6.15 7.06
CA ALA A 75 0.01 -6.77 6.09
C ALA A 75 1.47 -6.49 6.41
N PHE A 76 1.82 -5.27 6.80
CA PHE A 76 3.18 -4.90 7.20
C PHE A 76 3.65 -5.73 8.40
N ALA A 77 2.84 -5.81 9.46
CA ALA A 77 3.13 -6.62 10.63
C ALA A 77 3.27 -8.12 10.29
N ARG A 78 2.35 -8.68 9.47
CA ARG A 78 2.41 -10.07 9.00
C ARG A 78 3.75 -10.37 8.33
N PHE A 79 4.27 -9.44 7.53
CA PHE A 79 5.47 -9.65 6.73
C PHE A 79 6.78 -9.19 7.37
N GLY A 80 6.81 -8.89 8.66
CA GLY A 80 8.10 -8.66 9.30
C GLY A 80 8.33 -7.23 9.82
N CYS A 81 7.43 -6.30 9.54
CA CYS A 81 7.63 -4.89 9.83
C CYS A 81 7.27 -4.55 11.29
N GLU A 82 8.04 -3.67 11.91
CA GLU A 82 7.61 -2.96 13.12
C GLU A 82 6.66 -1.83 12.72
N VAL A 83 5.49 -1.76 13.35
CA VAL A 83 4.44 -0.84 12.91
C VAL A 83 4.04 0.11 14.05
N CYS A 84 4.01 1.40 13.72
CA CYS A 84 3.36 2.44 14.51
C CYS A 84 2.10 2.91 13.78
N ILE A 85 0.92 2.77 14.41
CA ILE A 85 -0.33 3.32 13.89
C ILE A 85 -0.71 4.60 14.65
N THR A 86 -1.24 5.57 13.92
CA THR A 86 -1.75 6.81 14.53
C THR A 86 -3.08 7.27 13.93
N SER A 87 -3.96 7.77 14.79
CA SER A 87 -5.25 8.37 14.46
C SER A 87 -5.77 9.14 15.69
N ARG A 88 -6.95 9.77 15.62
CA ARG A 88 -7.43 10.66 16.70
C ARG A 88 -7.94 9.95 17.96
N LYS A 89 -8.30 8.66 17.86
CA LYS A 89 -9.05 7.94 18.90
C LYS A 89 -8.22 6.81 19.48
N GLN A 90 -7.72 6.96 20.71
CA GLN A 90 -6.84 5.98 21.35
C GLN A 90 -7.52 4.63 21.54
N ASP A 91 -8.79 4.61 21.95
CA ASP A 91 -9.58 3.39 22.13
C ASP A 91 -9.66 2.54 20.84
N VAL A 92 -9.86 3.18 19.69
CA VAL A 92 -9.87 2.52 18.38
C VAL A 92 -8.48 1.97 18.01
N LEU A 93 -7.43 2.73 18.33
CA LEU A 93 -6.05 2.33 18.06
C LEU A 93 -5.63 1.14 18.93
N ASP A 94 -5.96 1.16 20.22
CA ASP A 94 -5.63 0.08 21.16
C ASP A 94 -6.32 -1.23 20.78
N ALA A 95 -7.62 -1.17 20.44
CA ALA A 95 -8.35 -2.33 19.95
C ALA A 95 -7.73 -2.89 18.66
N THR A 96 -7.30 -2.00 17.76
CA THR A 96 -6.63 -2.41 16.51
C THR A 96 -5.27 -3.03 16.79
N ALA A 97 -4.44 -2.42 17.63
CA ALA A 97 -3.13 -2.96 17.98
C ALA A 97 -3.24 -4.35 18.63
N ALA A 98 -4.21 -4.54 19.51
CA ALA A 98 -4.49 -5.84 20.12
C ALA A 98 -4.90 -6.90 19.09
N GLU A 99 -5.77 -6.55 18.15
CA GLU A 99 -6.18 -7.44 17.05
C GLU A 99 -4.99 -7.80 16.15
N LEU A 100 -4.17 -6.82 15.76
CA LEU A 100 -2.99 -7.06 14.94
C LEU A 100 -1.96 -7.93 15.65
N LYS A 101 -1.75 -7.71 16.95
CA LYS A 101 -0.88 -8.56 17.77
C LYS A 101 -1.41 -9.99 17.85
N ALA A 102 -2.70 -10.19 18.08
CA ALA A 102 -3.29 -11.52 18.10
C ALA A 102 -3.15 -12.24 16.75
N ALA A 103 -3.29 -11.52 15.63
CA ALA A 103 -3.21 -12.09 14.29
C ALA A 103 -1.77 -12.36 13.80
N THR A 104 -0.79 -11.56 14.22
CA THR A 104 0.57 -11.57 13.66
C THR A 104 1.66 -11.94 14.66
N GLY A 105 1.34 -11.95 15.96
CA GLY A 105 2.30 -12.14 17.05
C GLY A 105 3.19 -10.94 17.34
N ARG A 106 3.05 -9.83 16.60
CA ARG A 106 3.90 -8.64 16.76
C ARG A 106 3.20 -7.52 17.52
N ASP A 107 3.97 -6.83 18.36
CA ASP A 107 3.49 -5.61 18.98
C ASP A 107 3.35 -4.49 17.94
N VAL A 108 2.28 -3.71 18.06
CA VAL A 108 2.03 -2.51 17.26
C VAL A 108 1.99 -1.31 18.20
N LEU A 109 2.82 -0.30 17.93
CA LEU A 109 2.80 0.95 18.68
C LEU A 109 1.58 1.77 18.26
N ALA A 110 0.76 2.20 19.21
CA ALA A 110 -0.51 2.86 18.93
C ALA A 110 -0.53 4.23 19.62
N ILE A 111 -0.52 5.33 18.84
CA ILE A 111 -0.41 6.69 19.37
C ILE A 111 -1.55 7.55 18.85
N ALA A 112 -2.39 8.07 19.76
CA ALA A 112 -3.40 9.03 19.38
C ALA A 112 -2.77 10.38 19.00
N ALA A 113 -3.04 10.84 17.78
CA ALA A 113 -2.64 12.14 17.29
C ALA A 113 -3.56 12.60 16.14
N ASP A 114 -3.69 13.92 15.99
CA ASP A 114 -4.36 14.52 14.86
C ASP A 114 -3.32 14.97 13.84
N VAL A 115 -3.43 14.49 12.59
CA VAL A 115 -2.48 14.86 11.52
C VAL A 115 -2.49 16.36 11.21
N ARG A 116 -3.56 17.07 11.59
CA ARG A 116 -3.65 18.53 11.47
C ARG A 116 -2.71 19.26 12.43
N ASP A 117 -2.22 18.59 13.46
CA ASP A 117 -1.25 19.13 14.41
C ASP A 117 0.18 18.69 14.01
N PRO A 118 1.04 19.63 13.56
CA PRO A 118 2.40 19.29 13.13
C PRO A 118 3.28 18.80 14.29
N ASP A 119 3.10 19.32 15.50
CA ASP A 119 3.93 18.95 16.65
C ASP A 119 3.55 17.55 17.14
N ALA A 120 2.26 17.22 17.09
CA ALA A 120 1.80 15.85 17.36
C ALA A 120 2.42 14.83 16.39
N MET A 121 2.57 15.18 15.11
CA MET A 121 3.24 14.30 14.13
C MET A 121 4.73 14.10 14.41
N VAL A 122 5.43 15.14 14.87
CA VAL A 122 6.81 15.00 15.36
C VAL A 122 6.86 14.02 16.54
N GLY A 123 5.95 14.17 17.50
CA GLY A 123 5.85 13.27 18.66
C GLY A 123 5.63 11.80 18.28
N VAL A 124 4.77 11.53 17.29
CA VAL A 124 4.53 10.16 16.79
C VAL A 124 5.80 9.56 16.19
N VAL A 125 6.49 10.30 15.33
CA VAL A 125 7.72 9.81 14.67
C VAL A 125 8.83 9.56 15.68
N GLU A 126 9.03 10.48 16.62
CA GLU A 126 10.06 10.32 17.66
C GLU A 126 9.76 9.17 18.61
N ALA A 127 8.49 8.95 18.98
CA ALA A 127 8.10 7.79 19.76
C ALA A 127 8.34 6.47 19.01
N ALA A 128 8.04 6.42 17.71
CA ALA A 128 8.32 5.26 16.87
C ALA A 128 9.82 4.99 16.76
N LYS A 129 10.64 6.02 16.53
CA LYS A 129 12.10 5.91 16.52
C LYS A 129 12.65 5.45 17.87
N ALA A 130 12.16 6.00 18.98
CA ALA A 130 12.59 5.60 20.32
C ALA A 130 12.26 4.13 20.60
N ARG A 131 11.10 3.65 20.12
CA ARG A 131 10.65 2.27 20.34
C ARG A 131 11.34 1.24 19.45
N PHE A 132 11.65 1.60 18.20
CA PHE A 132 12.10 0.65 17.16
C PHE A 132 13.49 0.95 16.61
N GLY A 133 14.12 2.05 17.04
CA GLY A 133 15.46 2.48 16.64
C GLY A 133 15.53 3.27 15.33
N LYS A 134 14.56 3.13 14.44
CA LYS A 134 14.48 3.86 13.16
C LYS A 134 13.03 4.03 12.68
N VAL A 135 12.83 4.85 11.66
CA VAL A 135 11.61 4.91 10.84
C VAL A 135 12.05 5.06 9.39
N ASP A 136 11.68 4.11 8.55
CA ASP A 136 12.06 4.08 7.12
C ASP A 136 10.86 4.15 6.18
N THR A 137 9.65 3.97 6.70
CA THR A 137 8.43 4.02 5.89
C THR A 137 7.37 4.91 6.54
N LEU A 138 6.78 5.82 5.76
CA LEU A 138 5.59 6.57 6.13
C LEU A 138 4.45 6.22 5.19
N VAL A 139 3.29 5.88 5.75
CA VAL A 139 2.04 5.74 5.01
C VAL A 139 1.09 6.87 5.41
N ASN A 140 0.84 7.78 4.47
CA ASN A 140 -0.14 8.85 4.59
C ASN A 140 -1.51 8.34 4.14
N GLY A 141 -2.38 8.03 5.10
CA GLY A 141 -3.72 7.51 4.81
C GLY A 141 -4.82 8.02 5.74
N ALA A 142 -4.54 8.97 6.63
CA ALA A 142 -5.58 9.71 7.34
C ALA A 142 -6.40 10.53 6.33
N ALA A 143 -7.73 10.39 6.38
CA ALA A 143 -8.64 11.07 5.46
C ALA A 143 -9.96 11.46 6.13
N GLY A 144 -10.51 12.61 5.72
CA GLY A 144 -11.87 13.05 5.99
C GLY A 144 -12.77 12.75 4.79
N ASN A 145 -13.86 12.01 5.00
CA ASN A 145 -14.81 11.69 3.94
C ASN A 145 -16.23 12.13 4.32
N PHE A 146 -16.81 13.01 3.51
CA PHE A 146 -18.21 13.41 3.60
C PHE A 146 -18.93 12.99 2.31
N LEU A 147 -19.99 12.18 2.44
CA LEU A 147 -20.84 11.86 1.30
C LEU A 147 -21.87 12.97 1.11
N ALA A 148 -21.63 13.85 0.14
CA ALA A 148 -22.54 14.94 -0.20
C ALA A 148 -22.49 15.24 -1.70
N PRO A 149 -23.60 15.70 -2.31
CA PRO A 149 -23.55 16.42 -3.58
C PRO A 149 -22.65 17.66 -3.45
N ALA A 150 -22.03 18.11 -4.54
CA ALA A 150 -21.14 19.27 -4.51
C ALA A 150 -21.81 20.53 -3.92
N ILE A 151 -23.08 20.77 -4.28
CA ILE A 151 -23.88 21.89 -3.74
C ILE A 151 -24.23 21.76 -2.26
N GLY A 152 -24.14 20.54 -1.70
CA GLY A 152 -24.43 20.26 -0.30
C GLY A 152 -23.19 20.27 0.60
N LEU A 153 -21.99 20.44 0.02
CA LEU A 153 -20.75 20.47 0.78
C LEU A 153 -20.51 21.91 1.30
N SER A 154 -20.57 22.07 2.62
CA SER A 154 -20.27 23.38 3.22
C SER A 154 -18.78 23.73 3.06
N PRO A 155 -18.41 25.03 3.03
CA PRO A 155 -17.02 25.44 3.02
C PRO A 155 -16.20 24.85 4.18
N ASN A 156 -16.83 24.67 5.36
CA ASN A 156 -16.17 24.08 6.52
C ASN A 156 -15.90 22.57 6.33
N ALA A 157 -16.85 21.84 5.75
CA ALA A 157 -16.64 20.43 5.43
C ALA A 157 -15.52 20.26 4.39
N PHE A 158 -15.50 21.09 3.35
CA PHE A 158 -14.41 21.11 2.37
C PHE A 158 -13.06 21.41 3.01
N ARG A 159 -12.97 22.48 3.81
CA ARG A 159 -11.73 22.83 4.54
C ARG A 159 -11.26 21.67 5.43
N THR A 160 -12.18 21.01 6.14
CA THR A 160 -11.85 19.86 6.99
C THR A 160 -11.18 18.74 6.20
N VAL A 161 -11.65 18.44 4.97
CA VAL A 161 -11.01 17.44 4.10
C VAL A 161 -9.62 17.90 3.68
N ILE A 162 -9.46 19.16 3.27
CA ILE A 162 -8.15 19.71 2.89
C ILE A 162 -7.16 19.65 4.07
N ASP A 163 -7.60 20.03 5.26
CA ASP A 163 -6.76 20.07 6.45
C ASP A 163 -6.28 18.66 6.85
N ILE A 164 -7.14 17.64 6.71
CA ILE A 164 -6.78 16.26 7.05
C ILE A 164 -5.93 15.63 5.94
N ASP A 165 -6.44 15.60 4.72
CA ASP A 165 -5.92 14.75 3.64
C ASP A 165 -4.66 15.36 3.01
N LEU A 166 -4.65 16.69 2.81
CA LEU A 166 -3.54 17.38 2.16
C LEU A 166 -2.56 17.95 3.18
N VAL A 167 -3.03 18.82 4.07
CA VAL A 167 -2.17 19.49 5.05
C VAL A 167 -1.64 18.47 6.06
N GLY A 168 -2.47 17.54 6.51
CA GLY A 168 -2.05 16.47 7.42
C GLY A 168 -1.00 15.53 6.82
N SER A 169 -1.14 15.16 5.54
CA SER A 169 -0.11 14.38 4.84
C SER A 169 1.22 15.14 4.73
N PHE A 170 1.17 16.46 4.52
CA PHE A 170 2.36 17.30 4.54
C PHE A 170 3.01 17.35 5.93
N HIS A 171 2.24 17.52 7.00
CA HIS A 171 2.76 17.52 8.37
C HIS A 171 3.47 16.20 8.71
N ALA A 172 2.83 15.07 8.42
CA ALA A 172 3.41 13.75 8.65
C ALA A 172 4.69 13.54 7.82
N ALA A 173 4.69 13.90 6.54
CA ALA A 173 5.87 13.81 5.69
C ALA A 173 7.02 14.68 6.20
N ARG A 174 6.73 15.93 6.60
CA ARG A 174 7.73 16.85 7.15
C ARG A 174 8.32 16.34 8.46
N ALA A 175 7.49 15.80 9.36
CA ALA A 175 7.92 15.22 10.62
C ALA A 175 8.78 13.97 10.41
N ALA A 176 8.41 13.10 9.45
CA ALA A 176 9.14 11.87 9.17
C ALA A 176 10.44 12.10 8.39
N PHE A 177 10.56 13.18 7.64
CA PHE A 177 11.67 13.40 6.71
C PHE A 177 13.07 13.18 7.30
N PRO A 178 13.43 13.72 8.49
CA PRO A 178 14.75 13.47 9.07
C PRO A 178 15.00 11.97 9.30
N ALA A 179 14.01 11.26 9.84
CA ALA A 179 14.10 9.82 10.11
C ALA A 179 14.26 8.99 8.83
N LEU A 180 13.45 9.31 7.82
CA LEU A 180 13.46 8.65 6.51
C LEU A 180 14.80 8.87 5.79
N ARG A 181 15.35 10.08 5.89
CA ARG A 181 16.67 10.41 5.33
C ARG A 181 17.77 9.62 6.05
N ASP A 182 17.74 9.59 7.38
CA ASP A 182 18.76 8.92 8.19
C ASP A 182 18.72 7.38 8.02
N ALA A 183 17.57 6.82 7.63
CA ALA A 183 17.46 5.41 7.25
C ALA A 183 18.17 5.05 5.93
N GLY A 184 18.36 6.02 5.02
CA GLY A 184 19.06 5.86 3.75
C GLY A 184 18.21 5.31 2.58
N ASP A 185 17.10 4.64 2.87
CA ASP A 185 16.16 4.05 1.91
C ASP A 185 14.69 4.46 2.16
N GLY A 186 14.50 5.65 2.75
CA GLY A 186 13.19 6.14 3.17
C GLY A 186 12.10 6.15 2.09
N LEU A 187 10.91 5.65 2.43
CA LEU A 187 9.75 5.53 1.56
C LEU A 187 8.54 6.29 2.12
N ILE A 188 7.88 7.08 1.27
CA ILE A 188 6.57 7.69 1.56
C ILE A 188 5.53 7.12 0.62
N ILE A 189 4.46 6.55 1.18
CA ILE A 189 3.30 6.02 0.47
C ILE A 189 2.10 6.93 0.75
N ASN A 190 1.61 7.64 -0.26
CA ASN A 190 0.40 8.44 -0.15
C ASN A 190 -0.81 7.65 -0.68
N ILE A 191 -1.82 7.46 0.16
CA ILE A 191 -3.07 6.82 -0.24
C ILE A 191 -3.94 7.86 -0.95
N THR A 192 -4.26 7.60 -2.21
CA THR A 192 -5.10 8.48 -3.03
C THR A 192 -6.44 7.81 -3.33
N ALA A 193 -7.41 8.59 -3.82
CA ALA A 193 -8.68 8.07 -4.31
C ALA A 193 -8.93 8.54 -5.74
N THR A 194 -9.53 7.67 -6.56
CA THR A 194 -9.86 7.95 -7.98
C THR A 194 -10.77 9.16 -8.15
N ARG A 195 -11.47 9.60 -7.09
CA ARG A 195 -12.29 10.83 -7.08
C ARG A 195 -11.50 12.09 -7.45
N ALA A 196 -10.16 12.08 -7.32
CA ALA A 196 -9.30 13.15 -7.79
C ALA A 196 -9.28 13.32 -9.32
N ALA A 197 -9.55 12.25 -10.09
CA ALA A 197 -9.43 12.25 -11.55
C ALA A 197 -10.76 12.50 -12.30
N ALA A 198 -11.91 12.37 -11.63
CA ALA A 198 -13.21 12.50 -12.28
C ALA A 198 -14.20 13.29 -11.40
N ALA A 199 -14.42 14.55 -11.77
CA ALA A 199 -15.57 15.32 -11.33
C ALA A 199 -16.66 15.23 -12.41
N ALA A 200 -17.72 14.47 -12.14
CA ALA A 200 -18.88 14.43 -13.01
C ALA A 200 -19.90 15.47 -12.54
N CYS A 201 -19.98 16.61 -13.23
CA CYS A 201 -21.13 17.50 -13.14
C CYS A 201 -22.30 16.88 -13.90
N ARG A 202 -22.99 15.92 -13.29
CA ARG A 202 -24.30 15.48 -13.78
C ARG A 202 -25.37 16.19 -12.97
N GLY A 203 -26.03 17.16 -13.59
CA GLY A 203 -27.24 17.77 -13.03
C GLY A 203 -28.33 16.73 -12.96
N SER A 204 -28.86 16.47 -11.77
CA SER A 204 -30.19 15.88 -11.63
C SER A 204 -31.20 17.00 -11.85
N ALA A 205 -31.79 17.03 -13.03
CA ALA A 205 -33.11 17.62 -13.24
C ALA A 205 -34.17 16.66 -12.68
#